data_AF-A0A954JEI3-F1
#
_entry.id   AF-A0A954JEI3-F1
#
_cell.length_a   1.000
_cell.length_b   1.000
_cell.length_c   1.000
_cell.angle_alpha   90.00
_cell.angle_beta   90.00
_cell.angle_gamma   90.00
#
_symmetry.space_group_name_H-M   'P 1'
#
loop_
_entity.id
_entity.type
_entity.pdbx_description
1 polymer ?
#
loop_
_entity_poly.entity_id
_entity_poly.type
_entity_poly.pdbx_seq_one_letter_code
_entity_poly.pdbx_strand_id
1 'polypeptide(L)'
;MRFSRTKINQAAVDQCGSRFDPHRSEGLVIGFEDVVDALKTELHDHHHKPGKGMTVVYSQLTDGFSPTIVKDGTTRRILNLLIDRTEYRIRVLTKNAVVGSPQWVRYFTKHADRFVVGLSVGTLDDVFAKRLEKGTSLPSARIRALHRLQDAGVPTFGMLCPVFPSVLESDELERLIAAVRPEFCERVWSEPYNNRSNWRVVRDCFDRKSFTYDWLTRVYGEGNKLEWSQYATNLYQRIISVAKAEKWCDKLRYLLYEEGIADSHVPDFGGLEGVLLQSIDKKTGISVNPKFAELQQRAQLTVA
;
A
#
# COMPACT_ATOMS: atom_id res chain seq x y z
N MET A 1 -8.85 5.77 -19.03
CA MET A 1 -10.00 4.85 -19.17
C MET A 1 -11.19 5.36 -18.36
N ARG A 2 -12.38 5.49 -18.93
CA ARG A 2 -13.61 5.86 -18.19
C ARG A 2 -14.44 4.59 -17.95
N PHE A 3 -14.78 4.31 -16.70
CA PHE A 3 -15.66 3.21 -16.31
C PHE A 3 -17.08 3.49 -16.79
N SER A 4 -17.63 2.64 -17.67
CA SER A 4 -19.07 2.65 -17.95
C SER A 4 -19.76 1.69 -16.99
N ARG A 5 -20.37 2.25 -15.94
CA ARG A 5 -21.18 1.48 -14.99
C ARG A 5 -22.28 0.68 -15.70
N THR A 6 -22.81 1.21 -16.80
CA THR A 6 -23.78 0.52 -17.66
C THR A 6 -23.19 -0.73 -18.30
N LYS A 7 -22.00 -0.65 -18.92
CA LYS A 7 -21.35 -1.82 -19.54
C LYS A 7 -20.99 -2.88 -18.50
N ILE A 8 -20.47 -2.48 -17.34
CA ILE A 8 -20.13 -3.41 -16.25
C ILE A 8 -21.39 -4.11 -15.73
N ASN A 9 -22.49 -3.37 -15.53
CA ASN A 9 -23.75 -3.96 -15.11
C ASN A 9 -24.32 -4.93 -16.14
N GLN A 10 -24.25 -4.59 -17.43
CA GLN A 10 -24.72 -5.49 -18.48
C GLN A 10 -23.91 -6.79 -18.49
N ALA A 11 -22.58 -6.69 -18.50
CA ALA A 11 -21.70 -7.85 -18.47
C ALA A 11 -21.93 -8.71 -17.21
N ALA A 12 -22.14 -8.09 -16.05
CA ALA A 12 -22.45 -8.82 -14.81
C ALA A 12 -23.81 -9.53 -14.87
N VAL A 13 -24.84 -8.89 -15.45
CA VAL A 13 -26.15 -9.54 -15.66
C VAL A 13 -26.02 -10.71 -16.63
N ASP A 14 -25.29 -10.53 -17.72
CA ASP A 14 -25.10 -11.58 -18.74
C ASP A 14 -24.34 -12.78 -18.17
N GLN A 15 -23.34 -12.56 -17.30
CA GLN A 15 -22.52 -13.61 -16.72
C GLN A 15 -23.10 -14.24 -15.45
N CYS A 16 -23.78 -13.46 -14.60
CA CYS A 16 -24.17 -13.86 -13.25
C CYS A 16 -25.66 -13.69 -12.95
N GLY A 17 -26.48 -13.28 -13.93
CA GLY A 17 -27.92 -13.05 -13.75
C GLY A 17 -28.27 -11.88 -12.81
N SER A 18 -27.28 -11.09 -12.39
CA SER A 18 -27.46 -9.97 -11.45
C SER A 18 -26.52 -8.82 -11.75
N ARG A 19 -26.94 -7.60 -11.38
CA ARG A 19 -26.10 -6.40 -11.58
C ARG A 19 -24.83 -6.49 -10.73
N PHE A 20 -23.77 -5.86 -11.23
CA PHE A 20 -22.52 -5.74 -10.48
C PHE A 20 -22.75 -4.99 -9.16
N ASP A 21 -22.41 -5.65 -8.07
CA ASP A 21 -22.36 -5.06 -6.74
C ASP A 21 -20.95 -5.28 -6.20
N PRO A 22 -20.16 -4.23 -5.96
CA PRO A 22 -18.79 -4.36 -5.47
C PRO A 22 -18.69 -5.08 -4.11
N HIS A 23 -19.81 -5.22 -3.38
CA HIS A 23 -19.86 -5.91 -2.09
C HIS A 23 -20.43 -7.34 -2.17
N ARG A 24 -21.02 -7.74 -3.30
CA ARG A 24 -21.66 -9.07 -3.45
C ARG A 24 -21.15 -9.87 -4.64
N SER A 25 -20.41 -9.24 -5.54
CA SER A 25 -19.85 -9.86 -6.74
C SER A 25 -18.40 -10.32 -6.53
N GLU A 26 -18.12 -11.01 -5.41
CA GLU A 26 -16.76 -11.39 -4.98
C GLU A 26 -16.02 -12.32 -5.96
N GLY A 27 -16.76 -13.01 -6.84
CA GLY A 27 -16.21 -13.86 -7.89
C GLY A 27 -15.96 -13.15 -9.23
N LEU A 28 -16.33 -11.86 -9.36
CA LEU A 28 -16.16 -11.12 -10.61
C LEU A 28 -14.83 -10.38 -10.64
N VAL A 29 -14.10 -10.57 -11.74
CA VAL A 29 -12.89 -9.81 -12.07
C VAL A 29 -13.18 -8.94 -13.27
N ILE A 30 -12.92 -7.63 -13.16
CA ILE A 30 -13.04 -6.70 -14.29
C ILE A 30 -11.68 -6.60 -14.97
N GLY A 31 -11.57 -7.19 -16.15
CA GLY A 31 -10.40 -7.08 -17.02
C GLY A 31 -10.48 -5.87 -17.95
N PHE A 32 -9.32 -5.33 -18.32
CA PHE A 32 -9.18 -4.32 -19.38
C PHE A 32 -8.41 -4.95 -20.54
N GLU A 33 -9.13 -5.34 -21.59
CA GLU A 33 -8.56 -6.13 -22.69
C GLU A 33 -7.60 -5.30 -23.57
N ASP A 34 -7.81 -3.99 -23.68
CA ASP A 34 -7.04 -3.06 -24.52
C ASP A 34 -5.88 -2.38 -23.78
N VAL A 35 -5.60 -2.74 -22.52
CA VAL A 35 -4.62 -2.01 -21.69
C VAL A 35 -3.21 -1.96 -22.29
N VAL A 36 -2.80 -3.03 -22.98
CA VAL A 36 -1.49 -3.10 -23.62
C VAL A 36 -1.41 -2.14 -24.81
N ASP A 37 -2.45 -2.09 -25.65
CA ASP A 37 -2.47 -1.25 -26.84
C ASP A 37 -2.73 0.21 -26.50
N ALA A 38 -3.54 0.48 -25.48
CA ALA A 38 -3.68 1.81 -24.89
C ALA A 38 -2.33 2.33 -24.39
N LEU A 39 -1.57 1.51 -23.65
CA LEU A 39 -0.24 1.89 -23.16
C LEU A 39 0.75 2.11 -24.32
N LYS A 40 0.74 1.27 -25.37
CA LYS A 40 1.58 1.49 -26.56
C LYS A 40 1.27 2.83 -27.22
N THR A 41 0.00 3.18 -27.32
CA THR A 41 -0.46 4.45 -27.91
C THR A 41 -0.04 5.64 -27.05
N GLU A 42 -0.16 5.53 -25.73
CA GLU A 42 0.25 6.58 -24.79
C GLU A 42 1.76 6.79 -24.79
N LEU A 43 2.54 5.71 -24.95
CA LEU A 43 4.00 5.74 -25.04
C LEU A 43 4.50 5.93 -26.49
N HIS A 44 3.63 6.32 -27.43
CA HIS A 44 3.99 6.44 -28.84
C HIS A 44 4.98 7.58 -29.08
N ASP A 45 6.03 7.25 -29.84
CA ASP A 45 7.07 8.08 -30.46
C ASP A 45 7.44 9.37 -29.72
N HIS A 46 8.03 9.21 -28.54
CA HIS A 46 8.83 10.27 -27.95
C HIS A 46 10.24 10.24 -28.53
N HIS A 47 10.72 11.36 -29.09
CA HIS A 47 12.12 11.53 -29.51
C HIS A 47 13.13 11.23 -28.38
N HIS A 48 12.68 11.28 -27.11
CA HIS A 48 13.45 10.92 -25.91
C HIS A 48 12.62 10.02 -25.00
N LYS A 49 13.24 9.03 -24.35
CA LYS A 49 12.53 8.19 -23.38
C LYS A 49 12.14 9.03 -22.14
N PRO A 50 10.86 9.13 -21.76
CA PRO A 50 10.45 9.93 -20.61
C PRO A 50 10.82 9.25 -19.29
N GLY A 51 10.84 10.03 -18.21
CA GLY A 51 10.83 9.49 -16.85
C GLY A 51 12.19 9.31 -16.17
N LYS A 52 13.27 9.81 -16.76
CA LYS A 52 14.60 9.79 -16.14
C LYS A 52 14.58 10.45 -14.75
N GLY A 53 15.07 9.74 -13.74
CA GLY A 53 15.06 10.20 -12.35
C GLY A 53 13.68 10.18 -11.66
N MET A 54 12.63 9.74 -12.37
CA MET A 54 11.28 9.65 -11.83
C MET A 54 10.90 8.20 -11.54
N THR A 55 9.98 8.01 -10.59
CA THR A 55 9.41 6.70 -10.27
C THR A 55 7.96 6.64 -10.69
N VAL A 56 7.58 5.60 -11.43
CA VAL A 56 6.19 5.25 -11.72
C VAL A 56 5.76 4.10 -10.81
N VAL A 57 4.54 4.15 -10.28
CA VAL A 57 3.98 3.05 -9.49
C VAL A 57 3.20 2.12 -10.41
N TYR A 58 3.64 0.88 -10.51
CA TYR A 58 2.89 -0.19 -11.15
C TYR A 58 1.96 -0.82 -10.11
N SER A 59 0.68 -0.98 -10.47
CA SER A 59 -0.37 -1.55 -9.59
C SER A 59 -0.81 -0.64 -8.43
N GLN A 60 -1.04 0.66 -8.70
CA GLN A 60 -1.52 1.60 -7.70
C GLN A 60 -3.01 1.42 -7.35
N LEU A 61 -3.86 1.12 -8.34
CA LEU A 61 -5.32 0.99 -8.19
C LEU A 61 -5.85 -0.41 -8.52
N THR A 62 -5.01 -1.27 -9.08
CA THR A 62 -5.29 -2.65 -9.48
C THR A 62 -4.10 -3.51 -9.10
N ASP A 63 -4.23 -4.85 -9.13
CA ASP A 63 -3.10 -5.76 -8.91
C ASP A 63 -2.64 -6.40 -10.22
N GLY A 64 -1.59 -5.82 -10.80
CA GLY A 64 -0.96 -6.30 -12.03
C GLY A 64 -0.23 -7.63 -11.87
N PHE A 65 -0.13 -8.19 -10.66
CA PHE A 65 0.40 -9.54 -10.41
C PHE A 65 -0.71 -10.52 -9.98
N SER A 66 -1.97 -10.16 -10.18
CA SER A 66 -3.08 -11.10 -10.00
C SER A 66 -2.92 -12.34 -10.90
N PRO A 67 -3.32 -13.55 -10.44
CA PRO A 67 -3.08 -14.80 -11.16
C PRO A 67 -3.53 -14.78 -12.63
N THR A 68 -4.68 -14.17 -12.92
CA THR A 68 -5.25 -14.08 -14.27
C THR A 68 -4.38 -13.25 -15.22
N ILE A 69 -3.95 -12.06 -14.79
CA ILE A 69 -3.15 -11.10 -15.60
C ILE A 69 -1.67 -11.53 -15.71
N VAL A 70 -1.22 -12.41 -14.81
CA VAL A 70 0.09 -13.05 -14.95
C VAL A 70 0.00 -14.21 -15.94
N LYS A 71 -1.05 -15.04 -15.86
CA LYS A 71 -1.23 -16.20 -16.74
C LYS A 71 -1.47 -15.81 -18.21
N ASP A 72 -2.18 -14.72 -18.47
CA ASP A 72 -2.43 -14.21 -19.82
C ASP A 72 -1.21 -13.49 -20.46
N GLY A 73 -0.12 -13.30 -19.71
CA GLY A 73 1.09 -12.61 -20.15
C GLY A 73 1.00 -11.09 -20.21
N THR A 74 -0.13 -10.47 -19.84
CA THR A 74 -0.34 -9.01 -19.84
C THR A 74 0.65 -8.29 -18.95
N THR A 75 0.89 -8.82 -17.74
CA THR A 75 1.89 -8.27 -16.79
C THR A 75 3.25 -8.10 -17.48
N ARG A 76 3.74 -9.16 -18.11
CA ARG A 76 5.06 -9.19 -18.75
C ARG A 76 5.14 -8.23 -19.92
N ARG A 77 4.09 -8.15 -20.74
CA ARG A 77 4.00 -7.23 -21.88
C ARG A 77 4.06 -5.77 -21.43
N ILE A 78 3.31 -5.40 -20.39
CA ILE A 78 3.32 -4.03 -19.84
C ILE A 78 4.70 -3.67 -19.28
N LEU A 79 5.28 -4.52 -18.44
CA LEU A 79 6.58 -4.23 -17.84
C LEU A 79 7.68 -4.10 -18.89
N ASN A 80 7.68 -4.95 -19.92
CA ASN A 80 8.61 -4.81 -21.05
C ASN A 80 8.41 -3.49 -21.79
N LEU A 81 7.17 -3.09 -22.10
CA LEU A 81 6.89 -1.80 -22.73
C LEU A 81 7.43 -0.62 -21.91
N LEU A 82 7.26 -0.65 -20.58
CA LEU A 82 7.79 0.39 -19.70
C LEU A 82 9.33 0.43 -19.72
N ILE A 83 9.99 -0.73 -19.71
CA ILE A 83 11.46 -0.81 -19.81
C ILE A 83 11.93 -0.25 -21.16
N ASP A 84 11.28 -0.67 -22.25
CA ASP A 84 11.70 -0.39 -23.61
C ASP A 84 11.47 1.07 -23.99
N ARG A 85 10.36 1.66 -23.53
CA ARG A 85 9.89 2.98 -23.98
C ARG A 85 10.14 4.11 -22.97
N THR A 86 10.56 3.81 -21.74
CA THR A 86 10.75 4.84 -20.70
C THR A 86 12.04 4.63 -19.91
N GLU A 87 12.45 5.65 -19.19
CA GLU A 87 13.54 5.64 -18.19
C GLU A 87 13.01 5.68 -16.74
N TYR A 88 11.71 5.51 -16.54
CA TYR A 88 11.15 5.43 -15.19
C TYR A 88 11.80 4.29 -14.41
N ARG A 89 12.05 4.53 -13.12
CA ARG A 89 12.13 3.47 -12.14
C ARG A 89 10.71 2.99 -11.83
N ILE A 90 10.48 1.69 -11.89
CA ILE A 90 9.16 1.07 -11.76
C ILE A 90 9.05 0.49 -10.36
N ARG A 91 8.19 1.10 -9.54
CA ARG A 91 7.84 0.59 -8.21
C ARG A 91 6.66 -0.36 -8.33
N VAL A 92 6.92 -1.66 -8.18
CA VAL A 92 5.90 -2.71 -8.22
C VAL A 92 5.34 -2.93 -6.83
N LEU A 93 4.02 -2.80 -6.68
CA LEU A 93 3.30 -3.16 -5.47
C LEU A 93 2.29 -4.26 -5.77
N THR A 94 2.21 -5.31 -4.95
CA THR A 94 1.21 -6.37 -5.14
C THR A 94 0.84 -7.04 -3.81
N LYS A 95 -0.29 -7.76 -3.80
CA LYS A 95 -0.66 -8.71 -2.73
C LYS A 95 -0.46 -10.17 -3.17
N ASN A 96 0.18 -10.42 -4.32
CA ASN A 96 0.34 -11.75 -4.89
C ASN A 96 1.79 -12.24 -4.88
N ALA A 97 2.01 -13.39 -4.23
CA ALA A 97 3.32 -14.00 -4.00
C ALA A 97 4.02 -14.50 -5.28
N VAL A 98 3.29 -14.58 -6.41
CA VAL A 98 3.84 -14.97 -7.71
C VAL A 98 4.97 -14.05 -8.17
N VAL A 99 4.99 -12.80 -7.71
CA VAL A 99 6.07 -11.82 -7.96
C VAL A 99 7.44 -12.31 -7.48
N GLY A 100 7.46 -13.17 -6.45
CA GLY A 100 8.69 -13.79 -5.93
C GLY A 100 8.95 -15.19 -6.50
N SER A 101 8.30 -15.60 -7.58
CA SER A 101 8.61 -16.88 -8.25
C SER A 101 9.95 -16.79 -9.01
N PRO A 102 10.64 -17.92 -9.28
CA PRO A 102 11.96 -17.91 -9.92
C PRO A 102 12.02 -17.12 -11.24
N GLN A 103 10.96 -17.21 -12.06
CA GLN A 103 10.87 -16.49 -13.33
C GLN A 103 10.84 -14.96 -13.17
N TRP A 104 10.18 -14.47 -12.10
CA TRP A 104 10.02 -13.05 -11.81
C TRP A 104 11.22 -12.51 -11.05
N VAL A 105 11.78 -13.28 -10.11
CA VAL A 105 13.07 -12.97 -9.48
C VAL A 105 14.14 -12.77 -10.55
N ARG A 106 14.30 -13.72 -11.49
CA ARG A 106 15.25 -13.58 -12.62
C ARG A 106 14.96 -12.34 -13.48
N TYR A 107 13.69 -12.01 -13.69
CA TYR A 107 13.32 -10.82 -14.45
C TYR A 107 13.77 -9.54 -13.77
N PHE A 108 13.46 -9.39 -12.48
CA PHE A 108 13.82 -8.19 -11.74
C PHE A 108 15.33 -8.08 -11.54
N THR A 109 16.04 -9.18 -11.27
CA THR A 109 17.50 -9.17 -11.17
C THR A 109 18.16 -8.72 -12.49
N LYS A 110 17.61 -9.12 -13.65
CA LYS A 110 18.12 -8.66 -14.97
C LYS A 110 17.95 -7.15 -15.18
N HIS A 111 17.02 -6.52 -14.46
CA HIS A 111 16.63 -5.12 -14.62
C HIS A 111 16.67 -4.39 -13.27
N ALA A 112 17.64 -4.70 -12.41
CA ALA A 112 17.65 -4.27 -11.01
C ALA A 112 17.65 -2.74 -10.85
N ASP A 113 18.27 -2.01 -11.78
CA ASP A 113 18.26 -0.54 -11.84
C ASP A 113 16.86 0.04 -12.16
N ARG A 114 16.01 -0.75 -12.82
CA ARG A 114 14.69 -0.33 -13.26
C ARG A 114 13.59 -0.64 -12.28
N PHE A 115 13.79 -1.51 -11.30
CA PHE A 115 12.71 -1.98 -10.43
C PHE A 115 12.97 -1.71 -8.95
N VAL A 116 11.87 -1.57 -8.21
CA VAL A 116 11.82 -1.76 -6.77
C VAL A 116 10.50 -2.44 -6.44
N VAL A 117 10.56 -3.58 -5.74
CA VAL A 117 9.41 -4.49 -5.60
C VAL A 117 8.97 -4.61 -4.14
N GLY A 118 7.69 -4.48 -3.88
CA GLY A 118 7.13 -4.60 -2.54
C GLY A 118 5.84 -5.42 -2.53
N LEU A 119 5.61 -6.12 -1.43
CA LEU A 119 4.35 -6.80 -1.17
C LEU A 119 3.64 -6.13 0.00
N SER A 120 2.35 -5.85 -0.17
CA SER A 120 1.52 -5.27 0.89
C SER A 120 1.26 -6.33 1.98
N VAL A 121 1.72 -6.05 3.19
CA VAL A 121 1.60 -6.91 4.37
C VAL A 121 1.21 -6.03 5.56
N GLY A 122 -0.10 -5.89 5.80
CA GLY A 122 -0.64 -5.09 6.91
C GLY A 122 -0.83 -5.86 8.23
N THR A 123 -0.68 -7.19 8.18
CA THR A 123 -0.83 -8.12 9.30
C THR A 123 -0.05 -9.40 9.00
N LEU A 124 0.32 -10.17 10.03
CA LEU A 124 0.86 -11.53 9.91
C LEU A 124 -0.21 -12.61 10.07
N ASP A 125 -1.47 -12.24 10.37
CA ASP A 125 -2.59 -13.17 10.54
C ASP A 125 -3.15 -13.61 9.19
N ASP A 126 -2.75 -14.82 8.75
CA ASP A 126 -3.25 -15.45 7.53
C ASP A 126 -4.76 -15.75 7.58
N VAL A 127 -5.34 -16.00 8.76
CA VAL A 127 -6.77 -16.31 8.91
C VAL A 127 -7.60 -15.06 8.68
N PHE A 128 -7.24 -13.96 9.35
CA PHE A 128 -7.88 -12.66 9.13
C PHE A 128 -7.70 -12.18 7.68
N ALA A 129 -6.47 -12.21 7.17
CA ALA A 129 -6.19 -11.76 5.80
C ALA A 129 -6.94 -12.59 4.75
N LYS A 130 -7.12 -13.90 4.95
CA LYS A 130 -7.92 -14.74 4.03
C LYS A 130 -9.38 -14.32 3.97
N ARG A 131 -9.97 -13.85 5.08
CA ARG A 131 -11.35 -13.37 5.12
C ARG A 131 -11.49 -12.01 4.43
N LEU A 132 -10.53 -11.12 4.67
CA LEU A 132 -10.56 -9.75 4.18
C LEU A 132 -10.09 -9.61 2.73
N GLU A 133 -8.94 -10.18 2.39
CA GLU A 133 -8.20 -9.95 1.15
C GLU A 133 -8.41 -11.12 0.16
N LYS A 134 -9.68 -11.36 -0.18
CA LYS A 134 -10.08 -12.45 -1.08
C LYS A 134 -9.37 -12.38 -2.43
N GLY A 135 -8.95 -13.53 -2.96
CA GLY A 135 -8.26 -13.63 -4.25
C GLY A 135 -6.79 -13.20 -4.25
N THR A 136 -6.21 -12.93 -3.07
CA THR A 136 -4.79 -12.57 -2.92
C THR A 136 -4.01 -13.68 -2.21
N SER A 137 -2.67 -13.60 -2.25
CA SER A 137 -1.82 -14.55 -1.50
C SER A 137 -1.87 -14.26 -0.01
N LEU A 138 -1.74 -15.26 0.85
CA LEU A 138 -1.67 -15.09 2.30
C LEU A 138 -0.44 -14.23 2.71
N PRO A 139 -0.51 -13.42 3.79
CA PRO A 139 0.63 -12.69 4.35
C PRO A 139 1.90 -13.52 4.47
N SER A 140 1.82 -14.75 4.99
CA SER A 140 2.99 -15.63 5.11
C SER A 140 3.62 -15.95 3.75
N ALA A 141 2.81 -16.16 2.71
CA ALA A 141 3.29 -16.38 1.35
C ALA A 141 3.90 -15.11 0.74
N ARG A 142 3.36 -13.94 1.08
CA ARG A 142 3.90 -12.64 0.64
C ARG A 142 5.27 -12.37 1.26
N ILE A 143 5.43 -12.61 2.56
CA ILE A 143 6.71 -12.48 3.26
C ILE A 143 7.76 -13.43 2.65
N ARG A 144 7.41 -14.70 2.42
CA ARG A 144 8.33 -15.64 1.72
C ARG A 144 8.71 -15.16 0.32
N ALA A 145 7.80 -14.54 -0.42
CA ALA A 145 8.09 -13.97 -1.73
C ALA A 145 8.99 -12.73 -1.65
N LEU A 146 8.78 -11.86 -0.66
CA LEU A 146 9.63 -10.70 -0.39
C LEU A 146 11.06 -11.15 -0.05
N HIS A 147 11.21 -12.14 0.83
CA HIS A 147 12.52 -12.68 1.19
C HIS A 147 13.25 -13.25 -0.02
N ARG A 148 12.57 -14.02 -0.90
CA ARG A 148 13.21 -14.51 -2.13
C ARG A 148 13.70 -13.40 -3.07
N LEU A 149 13.03 -12.25 -3.10
CA LEU A 149 13.48 -11.10 -3.87
C LEU A 149 14.71 -10.44 -3.21
N GLN A 150 14.66 -10.25 -1.89
CA GLN A 150 15.76 -9.69 -1.09
C GLN A 150 17.02 -10.56 -1.17
N ASP A 151 16.88 -11.87 -0.96
CA ASP A 151 17.97 -12.84 -0.99
C ASP A 151 18.62 -12.92 -2.40
N ALA A 152 17.89 -12.56 -3.45
CA ALA A 152 18.37 -12.48 -4.83
C ALA A 152 18.93 -11.10 -5.22
N GLY A 153 19.02 -10.16 -4.27
CA GLY A 153 19.53 -8.80 -4.50
C GLY A 153 18.59 -7.89 -5.31
N VAL A 154 17.31 -8.25 -5.47
CA VAL A 154 16.33 -7.36 -6.11
C VAL A 154 16.02 -6.20 -5.15
N PRO A 155 16.06 -4.92 -5.59
CA PRO A 155 15.66 -3.82 -4.72
C PRO A 155 14.22 -3.97 -4.25
N THR A 156 14.00 -3.87 -2.93
CA THR A 156 12.67 -4.03 -2.33
C THR A 156 12.25 -2.85 -1.46
N PHE A 157 10.97 -2.78 -1.12
CA PHE A 157 10.45 -1.88 -0.09
C PHE A 157 9.43 -2.59 0.79
N GLY A 158 9.41 -2.25 2.08
CA GLY A 158 8.42 -2.74 3.05
C GLY A 158 7.10 -1.98 2.88
N MET A 159 5.97 -2.68 2.90
CA MET A 159 4.65 -2.06 2.75
C MET A 159 3.69 -2.57 3.82
N LEU A 160 3.70 -1.90 4.97
CA LEU A 160 2.89 -2.19 6.15
C LEU A 160 1.52 -1.47 6.11
N CYS A 161 0.90 -1.41 4.94
CA CYS A 161 -0.27 -0.55 4.69
C CYS A 161 -1.54 -1.37 4.35
N PRO A 162 -2.64 -1.22 5.11
CA PRO A 162 -2.74 -0.57 6.42
C PRO A 162 -2.28 -1.52 7.54
N VAL A 163 -1.76 -0.98 8.65
CA VAL A 163 -1.64 -1.75 9.90
C VAL A 163 -3.01 -1.77 10.57
N PHE A 164 -3.48 -2.91 11.08
CA PHE A 164 -4.77 -3.01 11.78
C PHE A 164 -4.63 -2.79 13.29
N PRO A 165 -5.69 -2.36 14.02
CA PRO A 165 -5.63 -2.17 15.47
C PRO A 165 -5.11 -3.37 16.25
N SER A 166 -5.48 -4.60 15.87
CA SER A 166 -4.98 -5.82 16.53
C SER A 166 -3.46 -5.95 16.49
N VAL A 167 -2.81 -5.44 15.44
CA VAL A 167 -1.35 -5.51 15.28
C VAL A 167 -0.63 -4.63 16.31
N LEU A 168 -1.34 -3.68 16.93
CA LEU A 168 -0.81 -2.92 18.06
C LEU A 168 -1.01 -3.64 19.41
N GLU A 169 -1.72 -4.77 19.44
CA GLU A 169 -1.76 -5.61 20.63
C GLU A 169 -0.43 -6.36 20.77
N SER A 170 0.15 -6.37 21.97
CA SER A 170 1.42 -7.07 22.24
C SER A 170 2.57 -6.66 21.30
N ASP A 171 3.43 -7.59 20.89
CA ASP A 171 4.63 -7.41 20.06
C ASP A 171 4.38 -7.64 18.56
N GLU A 172 3.12 -7.69 18.11
CA GLU A 172 2.78 -8.05 16.72
C GLU A 172 3.32 -7.04 15.70
N LEU A 173 3.34 -5.75 16.04
CA LEU A 173 3.91 -4.71 15.18
C LEU A 173 5.40 -4.89 14.98
N GLU A 174 6.16 -5.15 16.04
CA GLU A 174 7.61 -5.36 15.96
C GLU A 174 7.92 -6.62 15.14
N ARG A 175 7.13 -7.69 15.30
CA ARG A 175 7.22 -8.89 14.47
C ARG A 175 6.90 -8.61 13.00
N LEU A 176 5.89 -7.77 12.73
CA LEU A 176 5.53 -7.36 11.37
C LEU A 176 6.64 -6.54 10.72
N ILE A 177 7.25 -5.61 11.45
CA ILE A 177 8.40 -4.82 11.00
C ILE A 177 9.59 -5.75 10.70
N ALA A 178 9.95 -6.63 11.63
CA ALA A 178 11.04 -7.58 11.45
C ALA A 178 10.80 -8.50 10.24
N ALA A 179 9.55 -8.90 9.98
CA ALA A 179 9.21 -9.77 8.86
C ALA A 179 9.51 -9.14 7.49
N VAL A 180 9.43 -7.81 7.34
CA VAL A 180 9.76 -7.12 6.07
C VAL A 180 11.25 -6.83 5.90
N ARG A 181 12.06 -7.06 6.93
CA ARG A 181 13.52 -6.84 6.95
C ARG A 181 13.92 -5.44 6.45
N PRO A 182 13.69 -4.38 7.23
CA PRO A 182 13.98 -2.99 6.86
C PRO A 182 15.40 -2.75 6.33
N GLU A 183 16.37 -3.54 6.77
CA GLU A 183 17.77 -3.50 6.33
C GLU A 183 17.92 -3.79 4.82
N PHE A 184 17.07 -4.65 4.23
CA PHE A 184 17.06 -4.97 2.79
C PHE A 184 16.11 -4.10 1.96
N CYS A 185 15.38 -3.19 2.63
CA CYS A 185 14.43 -2.31 1.99
C CYS A 185 15.07 -0.96 1.64
N GLU A 186 14.68 -0.36 0.51
CA GLU A 186 14.98 1.03 0.18
C GLU A 186 14.12 1.99 1.00
N ARG A 187 12.88 1.61 1.26
CA ARG A 187 11.90 2.34 2.07
C ARG A 187 11.00 1.38 2.82
N VAL A 188 10.47 1.82 3.95
CA VAL A 188 9.43 1.11 4.70
C VAL A 188 8.23 2.03 4.83
N TRP A 189 7.12 1.64 4.22
CA TRP A 189 5.87 2.37 4.24
C TRP A 189 4.95 1.81 5.31
N SER A 190 4.26 2.68 6.02
CA SER A 190 3.20 2.28 6.95
C SER A 190 2.10 3.34 6.96
N GLU A 191 0.88 2.91 7.22
CA GLU A 191 -0.26 3.79 7.45
C GLU A 191 -1.22 3.16 8.46
N PRO A 192 -1.95 3.99 9.24
CA PRO A 192 -3.06 3.51 10.03
C PRO A 192 -4.21 3.04 9.12
N TYR A 193 -5.04 2.13 9.60
CA TYR A 193 -6.31 1.83 8.95
C TYR A 193 -7.20 3.08 8.89
N ASN A 194 -7.57 3.46 7.68
CA ASN A 194 -8.48 4.56 7.39
C ASN A 194 -9.75 4.02 6.73
N ASN A 195 -10.91 4.37 7.26
CA ASN A 195 -12.18 3.98 6.65
C ASN A 195 -12.34 4.61 5.26
N ARG A 196 -12.47 3.76 4.24
CA ARG A 196 -12.79 4.14 2.85
C ARG A 196 -14.20 3.69 2.49
N SER A 197 -15.14 3.95 3.40
CA SER A 197 -16.52 3.44 3.35
C SER A 197 -16.60 1.91 3.38
N ASN A 198 -15.64 1.25 4.03
CA ASN A 198 -15.50 -0.21 4.07
C ASN A 198 -15.34 -0.77 5.49
N TRP A 199 -15.37 0.05 6.54
CA TRP A 199 -15.09 -0.40 7.91
C TRP A 199 -15.98 -1.55 8.40
N ARG A 200 -17.25 -1.61 7.98
CA ARG A 200 -18.15 -2.72 8.34
C ARG A 200 -17.68 -4.05 7.75
N VAL A 201 -17.26 -4.04 6.49
CA VAL A 201 -16.72 -5.22 5.81
C VAL A 201 -15.44 -5.69 6.49
N VAL A 202 -14.55 -4.75 6.84
CA VAL A 202 -13.32 -5.07 7.59
C VAL A 202 -13.64 -5.63 8.96
N ARG A 203 -14.55 -4.99 9.70
CA ARG A 203 -14.97 -5.42 11.04
C ARG A 203 -15.55 -6.82 11.02
N ASP A 204 -16.42 -7.13 10.07
CA ASP A 204 -17.11 -8.40 9.99
C ASP A 204 -16.18 -9.58 9.62
N CYS A 205 -14.90 -9.30 9.29
CA CYS A 205 -13.85 -10.32 9.16
C CYS A 205 -13.25 -10.77 10.50
N PHE A 206 -13.43 -9.97 11.56
CA PHE A 206 -12.97 -10.28 12.91
C PHE A 206 -14.04 -11.02 13.74
N ASP A 207 -13.60 -11.72 14.79
CA ASP A 207 -14.54 -12.29 15.77
C ASP A 207 -15.29 -11.17 16.50
N ARG A 208 -16.59 -11.37 16.76
CA ARG A 208 -17.46 -10.36 17.39
C ARG A 208 -17.04 -9.97 18.81
N LYS A 209 -16.24 -10.80 19.48
CA LYS A 209 -15.70 -10.56 20.82
C LYS A 209 -14.26 -10.05 20.80
N SER A 210 -13.67 -9.86 19.62
CA SER A 210 -12.29 -9.38 19.50
C SER A 210 -12.18 -7.90 19.76
N PHE A 211 -11.03 -7.47 20.29
CA PHE A 211 -10.71 -6.06 20.50
C PHE A 211 -10.93 -5.22 19.22
N THR A 212 -10.44 -5.69 18.08
CA THR A 212 -10.56 -4.93 16.82
C THR A 212 -12.01 -4.81 16.33
N TYR A 213 -12.87 -5.80 16.57
CA TYR A 213 -14.30 -5.71 16.23
C TYR A 213 -14.98 -4.56 17.00
N ASP A 214 -14.74 -4.52 18.31
CA ASP A 214 -15.29 -3.50 19.19
C ASP A 214 -14.69 -2.12 18.89
N TRP A 215 -13.38 -2.07 18.67
CA TRP A 215 -12.67 -0.84 18.30
C TRP A 215 -13.23 -0.23 17.01
N LEU A 216 -13.43 -1.03 15.96
CA LEU A 216 -14.00 -0.55 14.70
C LEU A 216 -15.44 -0.02 14.89
N THR A 217 -16.20 -0.64 15.79
CA THR A 217 -17.57 -0.21 16.12
C THR A 217 -17.57 1.13 16.86
N ARG A 218 -16.72 1.32 17.88
CA ARG A 218 -16.60 2.60 18.59
C ARG A 218 -16.07 3.72 17.69
N VAL A 219 -14.97 3.45 16.98
CA VAL A 219 -14.30 4.47 16.18
C VAL A 219 -15.13 4.92 14.98
N TYR A 220 -15.68 3.97 14.21
CA TYR A 220 -16.38 4.31 12.96
C TYR A 220 -17.90 4.20 13.04
N GLY A 221 -18.43 3.37 13.94
CA GLY A 221 -19.88 3.24 14.18
C GLY A 221 -20.41 4.35 15.08
N GLU A 222 -19.70 4.64 16.18
CA GLU A 222 -20.09 5.67 17.16
C GLU A 222 -19.37 7.02 16.92
N GLY A 223 -18.35 7.03 16.06
CA GLY A 223 -17.65 8.25 15.67
C GLY A 223 -16.58 8.70 16.67
N ASN A 224 -15.98 7.78 17.43
CA ASN A 224 -14.92 8.09 18.38
C ASN A 224 -13.59 8.46 17.69
N LYS A 225 -13.48 9.73 17.25
CA LYS A 225 -12.29 10.27 16.58
C LYS A 225 -11.05 10.31 17.48
N LEU A 226 -11.23 10.50 18.79
CA LEU A 226 -10.11 10.57 19.72
C LEU A 226 -9.40 9.21 19.83
N GLU A 227 -10.16 8.12 19.86
CA GLU A 227 -9.61 6.76 19.88
C GLU A 227 -8.90 6.41 18.56
N TRP A 228 -9.42 6.87 17.40
CA TRP A 228 -8.68 6.79 16.13
C TRP A 228 -7.35 7.55 16.19
N SER A 229 -7.39 8.78 16.70
CA SER A 229 -6.19 9.61 16.81
C SER A 229 -5.14 8.98 17.71
N GLN A 230 -5.53 8.43 18.86
CA GLN A 230 -4.62 7.72 19.76
C GLN A 230 -3.99 6.51 19.07
N TYR A 231 -4.80 5.72 18.36
CA TYR A 231 -4.35 4.56 17.59
C TYR A 231 -3.31 4.94 16.51
N ALA A 232 -3.60 5.95 15.69
CA ALA A 232 -2.69 6.42 14.65
C ALA A 232 -1.39 7.01 15.23
N THR A 233 -1.48 7.62 16.41
CA THR A 233 -0.32 8.17 17.14
C THR A 233 0.55 7.06 17.73
N ASN A 234 -0.06 6.08 18.39
CA ASN A 234 0.64 4.92 18.96
C ASN A 234 1.35 4.10 17.88
N LEU A 235 0.71 3.93 16.73
CA LEU A 235 1.33 3.26 15.58
C LEU A 235 2.61 3.98 15.14
N TYR A 236 2.54 5.29 14.95
CA TYR A 236 3.72 6.08 14.57
C TYR A 236 4.83 6.00 15.63
N GLN A 237 4.49 6.24 16.91
CA GLN A 237 5.45 6.22 18.02
C GLN A 237 6.21 4.90 18.12
N ARG A 238 5.51 3.78 17.95
CA ARG A 238 6.15 2.46 17.99
C ARG A 238 7.04 2.22 16.79
N ILE A 239 6.56 2.53 15.59
CA ILE A 239 7.35 2.38 14.37
C ILE A 239 8.62 3.22 14.42
N ILE A 240 8.53 4.50 14.79
CA ILE A 240 9.71 5.37 14.84
C ILE A 240 10.69 4.95 15.95
N SER A 241 10.19 4.41 17.08
CA SER A 241 11.03 3.84 18.13
C SER A 241 11.87 2.66 17.61
N VAL A 242 11.23 1.70 16.92
CA VAL A 242 11.94 0.57 16.29
C VAL A 242 12.91 1.06 15.21
N ALA A 243 12.49 2.00 14.37
CA ALA A 243 13.34 2.57 13.32
C ALA A 243 14.60 3.25 13.87
N LYS A 244 14.50 3.92 15.02
CA LYS A 244 15.64 4.53 15.72
C LYS A 244 16.56 3.46 16.30
N ALA A 245 16.00 2.46 16.97
CA ALA A 245 16.76 1.37 17.58
C ALA A 245 17.55 0.58 16.53
N GLU A 246 16.94 0.33 15.37
CA GLU A 246 17.51 -0.47 14.29
C GLU A 246 18.16 0.37 13.17
N LYS A 247 18.24 1.69 13.33
CA LYS A 247 18.93 2.64 12.44
C LYS A 247 18.43 2.64 11.00
N TRP A 248 17.11 2.69 10.80
CA TRP A 248 16.49 2.81 9.47
C TRP A 248 15.47 3.95 9.35
N CYS A 249 15.49 4.93 10.27
CA CYS A 249 14.60 6.11 10.22
C CYS A 249 14.53 6.82 8.86
N ASP A 250 15.65 6.94 8.17
CA ASP A 250 15.77 7.57 6.84
C ASP A 250 14.93 6.86 5.77
N LYS A 251 14.64 5.57 5.98
CA LYS A 251 13.83 4.72 5.12
C LYS A 251 12.33 4.81 5.41
N LEU A 252 11.93 5.29 6.60
CA LEU A 252 10.54 5.33 7.02
C LEU A 252 9.71 6.31 6.17
N ARG A 253 8.53 5.88 5.75
CA ARG A 253 7.50 6.69 5.08
C ARG A 253 6.14 6.39 5.73
N TYR A 254 5.79 7.16 6.75
CA TYR A 254 4.55 7.03 7.50
C TYR A 254 3.47 7.94 6.91
N LEU A 255 2.46 7.37 6.25
CA LEU A 255 1.35 8.13 5.68
C LEU A 255 0.37 8.52 6.78
N LEU A 256 0.34 9.81 7.14
CA LEU A 256 -0.52 10.32 8.20
C LEU A 256 -1.65 11.16 7.62
N TYR A 257 -2.89 10.83 7.98
CA TYR A 257 -4.09 11.61 7.66
C TYR A 257 -4.37 12.54 8.82
N GLU A 258 -3.63 13.64 8.86
CA GLU A 258 -3.47 14.48 10.04
C GLU A 258 -4.72 15.28 10.44
N GLU A 259 -5.70 15.41 9.55
CA GLU A 259 -7.02 15.96 9.88
C GLU A 259 -7.77 15.16 10.95
N GLY A 260 -7.46 13.86 11.08
CA GLY A 260 -8.05 13.00 12.11
C GLY A 260 -7.32 13.04 13.45
N ILE A 261 -6.19 13.75 13.55
CA ILE A 261 -5.37 13.79 14.76
C ILE A 261 -5.86 14.89 15.70
N ALA A 262 -6.11 14.52 16.96
CA ALA A 262 -6.46 15.47 18.01
C ALA A 262 -5.26 16.36 18.36
N ASP A 263 -5.53 17.63 18.66
CA ASP A 263 -4.50 18.62 19.00
C ASP A 263 -3.55 18.15 20.12
N SER A 264 -4.08 17.40 21.10
CA SER A 264 -3.29 16.84 22.21
C SER A 264 -2.25 15.80 21.78
N HIS A 265 -2.43 15.15 20.62
CA HIS A 265 -1.51 14.13 20.09
C HIS A 265 -0.53 14.68 19.06
N VAL A 266 -0.70 15.92 18.59
CA VAL A 266 0.22 16.53 17.62
C VAL A 266 1.67 16.57 18.12
N PRO A 267 1.97 16.89 19.40
CA PRO A 267 3.34 16.91 19.91
C PRO A 267 4.08 15.57 19.75
N ASP A 268 3.36 14.44 19.74
CA ASP A 268 3.97 13.12 19.59
C ASP A 268 4.60 12.96 18.19
N PHE A 269 4.12 13.67 17.17
CA PHE A 269 4.71 13.65 15.83
C PHE A 269 5.96 14.53 15.68
N GLY A 270 6.58 14.94 16.81
CA GLY A 270 7.73 15.82 16.87
C GLY A 270 8.81 15.54 15.81
N GLY A 271 9.28 16.60 15.16
CA GLY A 271 10.27 16.53 14.07
C GLY A 271 9.76 15.93 12.74
N LEU A 272 8.53 15.38 12.71
CA LEU A 272 7.90 14.77 11.53
C LEU A 272 8.78 13.70 10.85
N GLU A 273 9.60 13.00 11.63
CA GLU A 273 10.59 12.05 11.12
C GLU A 273 9.92 10.90 10.35
N GLY A 274 10.14 10.88 9.03
CA GLY A 274 9.50 9.91 8.14
C GLY A 274 8.00 10.14 7.89
N VAL A 275 7.38 11.16 8.49
CA VAL A 275 5.94 11.45 8.33
C VAL A 275 5.66 12.09 6.97
N LEU A 276 4.67 11.54 6.27
CA LEU A 276 4.11 12.05 5.03
C LEU A 276 2.67 12.49 5.29
N LEU A 277 2.48 13.80 5.43
CA LEU A 277 1.17 14.41 5.61
C LEU A 277 0.33 14.24 4.34
N GLN A 278 -0.91 13.78 4.50
CA GLN A 278 -1.81 13.46 3.38
C GLN A 278 -2.77 14.60 3.05
N SER A 279 -2.98 15.54 3.96
CA SER A 279 -3.89 16.67 3.80
C SER A 279 -3.11 17.98 3.67
N ILE A 280 -2.34 18.11 2.58
CA ILE A 280 -1.56 19.32 2.28
C ILE A 280 -2.22 20.20 1.22
N ASP A 281 -2.08 21.51 1.35
CA ASP A 281 -2.32 22.43 0.24
C ASP A 281 -1.27 22.17 -0.84
N LYS A 282 -1.72 21.82 -2.05
CA LYS A 282 -0.83 21.41 -3.15
C LYS A 282 0.05 22.54 -3.69
N LYS A 283 -0.30 23.80 -3.46
CA LYS A 283 0.48 24.97 -3.89
C LYS A 283 1.58 25.27 -2.88
N THR A 284 1.29 25.19 -1.59
CA THR A 284 2.23 25.58 -0.53
C THR A 284 3.01 24.40 0.05
N GLY A 285 2.51 23.18 -0.07
CA GLY A 285 3.07 21.98 0.57
C GLY A 285 2.82 21.93 2.09
N ILE A 286 2.03 22.86 2.62
CA ILE A 286 1.74 22.99 4.05
C ILE A 286 0.47 22.21 4.38
N SER A 287 0.43 21.57 5.54
CA SER A 287 -0.76 20.88 6.06
C SER A 287 -1.94 21.83 6.19
N VAL A 288 -3.14 21.34 5.89
CA VAL A 288 -4.39 22.04 6.17
C VAL A 288 -4.77 21.98 7.66
N ASN A 289 -4.14 21.10 8.44
CA ASN A 289 -4.24 21.11 9.90
C ASN A 289 -3.29 22.19 10.46
N PRO A 290 -3.79 23.26 11.12
CA PRO A 290 -2.96 24.37 11.60
C PRO A 290 -1.84 23.94 12.55
N LYS A 291 -2.06 22.93 13.39
CA LYS A 291 -1.06 22.45 14.34
C LYS A 291 0.06 21.66 13.67
N PHE A 292 -0.27 20.88 12.64
CA PHE A 292 0.75 20.26 11.80
C PHE A 292 1.48 21.27 10.91
N ALA A 293 0.82 22.33 10.46
CA ALA A 293 1.47 23.43 9.76
C ALA A 293 2.50 24.15 10.65
N GLU A 294 2.15 24.46 11.91
CA GLU A 294 3.09 24.98 12.91
C GLU A 294 4.27 24.02 13.12
N LEU A 295 4.00 22.71 13.21
CA LEU A 295 5.02 21.69 13.41
C LEU A 295 5.97 21.56 12.20
N GLN A 296 5.45 21.64 10.97
CA GLN A 296 6.25 21.65 9.75
C GLN A 296 7.22 22.83 9.71
N GLN A 297 6.74 24.03 10.06
CA GLN A 297 7.59 25.23 10.11
C GLN A 297 8.74 25.08 11.12
N ARG A 298 8.45 24.54 12.32
CA ARG A 298 9.47 24.28 13.34
C ARG A 298 10.49 23.23 12.89
N ALA A 299 10.03 22.15 12.24
CA ALA A 299 10.91 21.11 11.73
C ALA A 299 11.87 21.64 10.65
N GLN A 300 11.39 22.50 9.74
CA GLN A 300 12.21 23.12 8.70
C GLN A 300 13.30 24.05 9.26
N LEU A 301 13.00 24.78 10.35
CA LEU A 301 13.96 25.65 11.03
C LEU A 301 15.04 24.90 11.82
N THR A 302 14.86 23.60 12.09
CA THR A 302 15.82 22.78 12.85
C THR A 302 16.85 22.10 11.94
N VAL A 303 16.63 22.13 10.62
CA VAL A 303 17.49 21.50 9.59
C VAL A 303 18.35 22.53 8.84
N ALA A 304 18.09 23.83 9.05
CA ALA A 304 18.85 24.96 8.49
C ALA A 304 19.88 25.48 9.50
#